data_AF-A0A3D5YEA8-F1
#
_entry.id   AF-A0A3D5YEA8-F1
#
_cell.length_a   1.000
_cell.length_b   1.000
_cell.length_c   1.000
_cell.angle_alpha   90.00
_cell.angle_beta   90.00
_cell.angle_gamma   90.00
#
_symmetry.space_group_name_H-M   'P 1'
#
loop_
_entity.id
_entity.type
_entity.pdbx_description
1 polymer ?
#
loop_
_entity_poly.entity_id
_entity_poly.type
_entity_poly.pdbx_seq_one_letter_code
_entity_poly.pdbx_strand_id
1 'polypeptide(L)'
;MDTLQSKKSDYILLDIGVNMEHYKDTSRGFSIKGEGPLDMRFDPTKGLSAQQRIARVSAADLETCFIDYADFTPEKARELANAILRARTKYPLTTTRQLRQVLYDCGL
;
A
#
# COMPACT_ATOMS: atom_id res chain seq x y z
N MET A 1 5.76 9.81 37.13
CA MET A 1 5.54 8.85 36.04
C MET A 1 4.35 8.02 36.48
N ASP A 2 3.14 8.41 36.06
CA ASP A 2 1.92 7.70 36.42
C ASP A 2 1.80 6.44 35.58
N THR A 3 1.95 5.30 36.26
CA THR A 3 1.69 3.99 35.71
C THR A 3 0.18 3.90 35.45
N LEU A 4 -0.24 3.91 34.19
CA LEU A 4 -1.62 3.62 33.81
C LEU A 4 -1.95 2.20 34.29
N GLN A 5 -2.66 2.08 35.41
CA GLN A 5 -3.15 0.81 35.90
C GLN A 5 -4.29 0.35 34.98
N SER A 6 -3.97 -0.56 34.07
CA SER A 6 -4.92 -1.14 33.12
C SER A 6 -6.07 -1.79 33.89
N LYS A 7 -7.27 -1.18 33.86
CA LYS A 7 -8.51 -1.84 34.29
C LYS A 7 -8.81 -3.00 33.35
N LYS A 8 -9.37 -4.08 33.89
CA LYS A 8 -9.83 -5.23 33.10
C LYS A 8 -11.03 -4.79 32.26
N SER A 9 -10.96 -4.98 30.94
CA SER A 9 -12.09 -4.75 30.03
C SER A 9 -12.97 -6.00 29.98
N ASP A 10 -14.29 -5.82 29.99
CA ASP A 10 -15.23 -6.93 29.78
C ASP A 10 -15.29 -7.38 28.31
N TYR A 11 -15.11 -6.43 27.39
CA TYR A 11 -15.10 -6.67 25.94
C TYR A 11 -14.11 -5.76 25.24
N ILE A 12 -13.56 -6.25 24.12
CA ILE A 12 -12.73 -5.48 23.19
C ILE A 12 -13.30 -5.68 21.80
N LEU A 13 -13.62 -4.58 21.12
CA LEU A 13 -13.98 -4.56 19.71
C LEU A 13 -12.87 -3.88 18.92
N LEU A 14 -12.44 -4.50 17.83
CA LEU A 14 -11.45 -3.95 16.92
C LEU A 14 -11.99 -4.01 15.48
N ASP A 15 -12.21 -2.83 14.90
CA ASP A 15 -12.53 -2.67 13.49
C ASP A 15 -11.25 -2.35 12.73
N ILE A 16 -10.74 -3.33 11.97
CA ILE A 16 -9.47 -3.23 11.25
C ILE A 16 -9.77 -2.86 9.80
N GLY A 17 -9.30 -1.70 9.37
CA GLY A 17 -9.42 -1.32 7.97
C GLY A 17 -9.15 0.15 7.74
N VAL A 18 -9.32 0.53 6.47
CA VAL A 18 -9.21 1.92 6.03
C VAL A 18 -10.60 2.57 6.13
N ASN A 19 -10.72 3.71 6.80
CA ASN A 19 -11.99 4.44 6.87
C ASN A 19 -12.25 5.30 5.61
N MET A 20 -13.48 5.80 5.46
CA MET A 20 -13.88 6.61 4.30
C MET A 20 -13.05 7.89 4.11
N GLU A 21 -12.58 8.52 5.19
CA GLU A 21 -11.78 9.74 5.09
C GLU A 21 -10.43 9.49 4.39
N HIS A 22 -9.83 8.32 4.57
CA HIS A 22 -8.64 7.93 3.82
C HIS A 22 -8.89 7.81 2.30
N TYR A 23 -10.10 7.41 1.89
CA TYR A 23 -10.44 7.27 0.47
C TYR A 23 -10.83 8.60 -0.19
N LYS A 24 -11.46 9.50 0.57
CA LYS A 24 -11.86 10.83 0.08
C LYS A 24 -10.68 11.80 -0.05
N ASP A 25 -9.79 11.81 0.93
CA ASP A 25 -8.60 12.65 0.91
C ASP A 25 -7.53 12.01 0.00
N THR A 26 -7.43 12.49 -1.23
CA THR A 26 -6.47 11.96 -2.20
C THR A 26 -5.03 12.15 -1.75
N SER A 27 -4.73 13.12 -0.85
CA SER A 27 -3.39 13.34 -0.31
C SER A 27 -2.87 12.14 0.51
N ARG A 28 -3.77 11.28 1.00
CA ARG A 28 -3.43 10.05 1.73
C ARG A 28 -2.98 8.90 0.84
N GLY A 29 -3.29 8.96 -0.46
CA GLY A 29 -2.85 7.95 -1.43
C GLY A 29 -3.62 6.63 -1.41
N PHE A 30 -4.75 6.52 -0.69
CA PHE A 30 -5.60 5.31 -0.68
C PHE A 30 -6.71 5.32 -1.75
N SER A 31 -6.95 6.46 -2.39
CA SER A 31 -8.02 6.59 -3.38
C SER A 31 -7.74 5.76 -4.64
N ILE A 32 -8.74 4.98 -5.08
CA ILE A 32 -8.68 4.17 -6.32
C ILE A 32 -9.06 5.03 -7.54
N LYS A 33 -9.92 6.04 -7.33
CA LYS A 33 -10.44 6.91 -8.41
C LYS A 33 -9.62 8.18 -8.55
N GLY A 34 -9.28 8.83 -7.43
CA GLY A 34 -8.53 10.07 -7.41
C GLY A 34 -7.02 9.87 -7.55
N GLU A 35 -6.32 10.91 -8.01
CA GLU A 35 -4.86 10.96 -8.04
C GLU A 35 -4.33 11.69 -6.80
N GLY A 36 -3.27 11.15 -6.22
CA GLY A 36 -2.52 11.76 -5.13
C GLY A 36 -1.13 11.12 -4.99
N PRO A 37 -0.33 11.58 -4.00
CA PRO A 37 0.97 10.98 -3.72
C PRO A 37 0.81 9.52 -3.34
N LEU A 38 1.78 8.69 -3.74
CA LEU A 38 1.83 7.28 -3.40
C LEU A 38 2.31 7.09 -1.96
N ASP A 39 1.48 7.50 -0.99
CA ASP A 39 1.80 7.44 0.45
C ASP A 39 1.28 6.15 1.10
N MET A 40 -0.05 5.99 1.21
CA MET A 40 -0.73 4.82 1.79
C MET A 40 -0.38 4.49 3.25
N ARG A 41 0.19 5.42 4.02
CA ARG A 41 0.40 5.22 5.47
C ARG A 41 -0.83 5.63 6.27
N PHE A 42 -1.17 4.81 7.26
CA PHE A 42 -2.15 5.16 8.29
C PHE A 42 -1.67 6.33 9.16
N ASP A 43 -0.39 6.33 9.55
CA ASP A 43 0.29 7.44 10.21
C ASP A 43 1.37 8.03 9.26
N PRO A 44 1.12 9.18 8.62
CA PRO A 44 2.07 9.81 7.71
C PRO A 44 3.36 10.32 8.37
N THR A 45 3.43 10.36 9.69
CA THR A 45 4.60 10.85 10.43
C THR A 45 5.66 9.77 10.65
N LYS A 46 5.33 8.50 10.40
CA LYS A 46 6.20 7.35 10.71
C LYS A 46 6.32 6.40 9.53
N GLY A 47 7.31 5.52 9.60
CA GLY A 47 7.50 4.43 8.64
C GLY A 47 7.82 4.91 7.23
N LEU A 48 7.55 4.05 6.25
CA LEU A 48 7.89 4.25 4.85
C LEU A 48 6.62 4.42 4.04
N SER A 49 6.57 5.47 3.22
CA SER A 49 5.52 5.60 2.20
C SER A 49 5.59 4.45 1.19
N ALA A 50 4.47 4.18 0.51
CA ALA A 50 4.42 3.22 -0.59
C ALA A 50 5.42 3.58 -1.70
N GLN A 51 5.59 4.87 -2.03
CA GLN A 51 6.62 5.37 -2.94
C GLN A 51 8.02 4.91 -2.49
N GLN A 52 8.40 5.20 -1.25
CA GLN A 52 9.71 4.84 -0.71
C GLN A 52 9.92 3.32 -0.61
N ARG A 53 8.84 2.54 -0.43
CA ARG A 53 8.89 1.09 -0.41
C ARG A 53 9.09 0.53 -1.83
N ILE A 54 8.24 0.96 -2.78
CA ILE A 54 8.31 0.56 -4.19
C ILE A 54 9.65 0.93 -4.84
N ALA A 55 10.28 2.02 -4.42
CA ALA A 55 11.60 2.42 -4.93
C ALA A 55 12.71 1.39 -4.65
N ARG A 56 12.57 0.53 -3.62
CA ARG A 56 13.65 -0.38 -3.18
C ARG A 56 13.28 -1.84 -2.98
N VAL A 57 11.98 -2.17 -2.92
CA VAL A 57 11.51 -3.55 -2.71
C VAL A 57 12.05 -4.49 -3.79
N SER A 58 12.39 -5.72 -3.43
CA SER A 58 12.82 -6.72 -4.42
C SER A 58 11.62 -7.26 -5.22
N ALA A 59 11.88 -7.92 -6.35
CA ALA A 59 10.83 -8.59 -7.11
C ALA A 59 10.15 -9.68 -6.27
N ALA A 60 10.97 -10.47 -5.55
CA ALA A 60 10.52 -11.58 -4.73
C ALA A 60 9.64 -11.10 -3.57
N ASP A 61 10.06 -10.06 -2.83
CA ASP A 61 9.25 -9.53 -1.72
C ASP A 61 7.91 -8.96 -2.21
N LEU A 62 7.89 -8.39 -3.42
CA LEU A 62 6.68 -7.84 -4.00
C LEU A 62 5.75 -8.94 -4.54
N GLU A 63 6.30 -10.01 -5.12
CA GLU A 63 5.56 -11.23 -5.50
C GLU A 63 4.93 -11.86 -4.25
N THR A 64 5.69 -12.07 -3.18
CA THR A 64 5.18 -12.57 -1.88
C THR A 64 4.08 -11.67 -1.32
N CYS A 65 4.29 -10.34 -1.33
CA CYS A 65 3.27 -9.40 -0.87
C CYS A 65 1.95 -9.52 -1.66
N PHE A 66 2.01 -9.74 -2.97
CA PHE A 66 0.81 -9.91 -3.80
C PHE A 66 0.11 -11.25 -3.57
N ILE A 67 0.86 -12.31 -3.30
CA ILE A 67 0.29 -13.62 -2.96
C ILE A 67 -0.37 -13.55 -1.58
N ASP A 68 0.34 -13.03 -0.57
CA ASP A 68 -0.09 -13.08 0.83
C ASP A 68 -1.21 -12.09 1.17
N TYR A 69 -1.26 -10.94 0.49
CA TYR A 69 -2.16 -9.84 0.86
C TYR A 69 -3.16 -9.42 -0.22
N ALA A 70 -3.04 -9.95 -1.44
CA ALA A 70 -3.94 -9.61 -2.55
C ALA A 70 -4.54 -10.84 -3.26
N ASP A 71 -4.31 -12.05 -2.73
CA ASP A 71 -4.86 -13.31 -3.22
C ASP A 71 -4.57 -13.59 -4.72
N PHE A 72 -3.50 -13.02 -5.27
CA PHE A 72 -3.10 -13.25 -6.66
C PHE A 72 -2.44 -14.62 -6.82
N THR A 73 -2.65 -15.28 -7.97
CA THR A 73 -1.89 -16.49 -8.30
C THR A 73 -0.39 -16.17 -8.42
N PRO A 74 0.51 -17.16 -8.21
CA PRO A 74 1.95 -16.92 -8.36
C PRO A 74 2.34 -16.37 -9.73
N GLU A 75 1.67 -16.79 -10.81
CA GLU A 75 1.92 -16.23 -12.15
C GLU A 75 1.56 -14.75 -12.22
N LYS A 76 0.39 -14.38 -11.69
CA LYS A 76 -0.08 -13.00 -11.72
C LYS A 76 0.76 -12.09 -10.83
N ALA A 77 1.08 -12.54 -9.61
CA ALA A 77 1.93 -11.81 -8.67
C ALA A 77 3.31 -11.51 -9.27
N ARG A 78 3.93 -12.49 -9.93
CA ARG A 78 5.21 -12.33 -10.64
C ARG A 78 5.12 -11.35 -11.80
N GLU A 79 4.04 -11.41 -12.58
CA GLU A 79 3.80 -10.47 -13.69
C GLU A 79 3.76 -9.02 -13.18
N LEU A 80 2.94 -8.76 -12.15
CA LEU A 80 2.74 -7.44 -11.55
C LEU A 80 4.01 -6.91 -10.89
N ALA A 81 4.71 -7.75 -10.11
CA ALA A 81 5.96 -7.36 -9.47
C ALA A 81 7.02 -6.92 -10.50
N ASN A 82 7.19 -7.71 -11.57
CA ASN A 82 8.11 -7.38 -12.65
C ASN A 82 7.69 -6.12 -13.41
N ALA A 83 6.39 -5.88 -13.60
CA ALA A 83 5.89 -4.66 -14.23
C ALA A 83 6.25 -3.42 -13.41
N ILE A 84 6.03 -3.45 -12.10
CA ILE A 84 6.42 -2.36 -11.18
C ILE A 84 7.93 -2.12 -11.21
N LEU A 85 8.73 -3.19 -11.19
CA LEU A 85 10.20 -3.08 -11.26
C LEU A 85 10.69 -2.50 -12.58
N ARG A 86 10.09 -2.89 -13.72
CA ARG A 86 10.42 -2.31 -15.04
C ARG A 86 9.97 -0.86 -15.16
N ALA A 87 8.86 -0.48 -14.53
CA ALA A 87 8.38 0.89 -14.56
C ALA A 87 9.30 1.82 -13.76
N ARG A 88 9.69 1.42 -12.54
CA ARG A 88 10.52 2.25 -11.65
C ARG A 88 11.93 2.52 -12.20
N THR A 89 12.45 1.70 -13.12
CA THR A 89 13.75 1.96 -13.78
C THR A 89 13.67 3.05 -14.82
N LYS A 90 12.48 3.33 -15.38
CA LYS A 90 12.25 4.39 -16.36
C LYS A 90 11.99 5.72 -15.69
N TYR A 91 11.14 5.72 -14.65
CA TYR A 91 10.81 6.92 -13.88
C TYR A 91 10.34 6.54 -12.47
N PRO A 92 10.55 7.40 -11.46
CA PRO A 92 10.02 7.17 -10.12
C PRO A 92 8.49 7.09 -10.10
N LEU A 93 7.94 6.07 -9.43
CA LEU A 93 6.50 5.95 -9.18
C LEU A 93 6.13 6.77 -7.94
N THR A 94 5.58 7.96 -8.16
CA THR A 94 5.32 8.98 -7.12
C THR A 94 3.83 9.22 -6.88
N THR A 95 2.96 8.86 -7.83
CA THR A 95 1.51 9.04 -7.70
C THR A 95 0.75 7.72 -7.78
N THR A 96 -0.44 7.68 -7.17
CA THR A 96 -1.36 6.54 -7.26
C THR A 96 -1.74 6.22 -8.69
N ARG A 97 -1.92 7.25 -9.55
CA ARG A 97 -2.23 7.06 -10.97
C ARG A 97 -1.12 6.36 -11.74
N GLN A 98 0.14 6.70 -11.46
CA GLN A 98 1.29 6.04 -12.11
C GLN A 98 1.36 4.56 -11.76
N LEU A 99 1.23 4.22 -10.47
CA LEU A 99 1.19 2.82 -10.04
C LEU A 99 -0.01 2.08 -10.66
N ARG A 100 -1.19 2.69 -10.62
CA ARG A 100 -2.41 2.12 -11.19
C ARG A 100 -2.26 1.83 -12.70
N GLN A 101 -1.66 2.75 -13.45
CA GLN A 101 -1.45 2.53 -14.89
C GLN A 101 -0.57 1.30 -15.15
N VAL A 102 0.53 1.15 -14.41
CA VAL A 102 1.42 -0.02 -14.53
C VAL A 102 0.66 -1.32 -14.26
N LEU A 103 -0.22 -1.31 -13.26
CA LEU A 103 -1.05 -2.46 -12.91
C LEU A 103 -2.11 -2.76 -13.99
N TYR A 104 -2.77 -1.74 -14.54
CA TYR A 104 -3.77 -1.88 -15.61
C TYR A 104 -3.16 -2.32 -16.93
N ASP A 105 -1.92 -1.94 -17.23
CA ASP A 105 -1.20 -2.44 -18.42
C ASP A 105 -0.96 -3.97 -18.35
N CYS A 106 -1.05 -4.56 -17.15
CA CYS A 106 -1.05 -6.01 -16.93
C CYS A 106 -2.47 -6.62 -16.92
N GLY A 107 -3.54 -5.86 -17.14
CA GLY A 107 -4.91 -6.39 -17.15
C GLY A 107 -5.55 -6.54 -15.77
N LEU A 108 -5.19 -5.67 -14.82
CA LEU A 108 -6.01 -5.40 -13.62
C LEU A 108 -7.14 -4.40 -13.90
#